data_AF-C3YVW0-F1
#
_entry.id   AF-C3YVW0-F1
#
_cell.length_a   1.000
_cell.length_b   1.000
_cell.length_c   1.000
_cell.angle_alpha   90.00
_cell.angle_beta   90.00
_cell.angle_gamma   90.00
#
_symmetry.space_group_name_H-M   'P 1'
#
loop_
_entity.id
_entity.type
_entity.pdbx_description
1 polymer ?
#
loop_
_entity_poly.entity_id
_entity_poly.type
_entity_poly.pdbx_seq_one_letter_code
_entity_poly.pdbx_strand_id
1 'polypeptide(L)'
;MELLKKEAPELQELMDDFKEKLQEVIDRLHPLLKMVRSGIIPPGKGATYVETKFQLYLNYCVNISFYLVLKAGHTPNVRSHPVINRLVQYRNLINELEPLDQQLEPEVSFLLQPSEEGAGEARPGGVGAQKARRKQMEKQKPADTQTNTDGVAQEKTSKTQQTLKSAKLKKEEDTVAEDNPTGDQMEEEEEDGKRAITYEISKNKGLTPKRKKEERNPRVKLRKKFRKAKIRRKGQVREPRTELKRYDGEFSGIKAGVKKSTRLIT
;
A
#
# COMPACT_ATOMS: atom_id res chain seq x y z
N MET A 1 -27.66 0.18 34.26
CA MET A 1 -26.70 -0.55 33.40
C MET A 1 -27.31 -1.76 32.69
N GLU A 2 -28.37 -2.40 33.20
CA GLU A 2 -28.97 -3.58 32.53
C GLU A 2 -29.77 -3.28 31.26
N LEU A 3 -30.41 -2.11 31.15
CA LEU A 3 -31.13 -1.69 29.93
C LEU A 3 -30.19 -1.48 28.73
N LEU A 4 -29.03 -0.85 28.95
CA LEU A 4 -28.00 -0.65 27.91
C LEU A 4 -27.45 -1.98 27.37
N LYS A 5 -27.26 -2.98 28.25
CA LYS A 5 -26.82 -4.33 27.87
C LYS A 5 -27.85 -5.06 27.01
N LYS A 6 -29.15 -4.79 27.21
CA LYS A 6 -30.24 -5.38 26.41
C LYS A 6 -30.37 -4.73 25.03
N GLU A 7 -30.12 -3.43 24.92
CA GLU A 7 -30.28 -2.69 23.66
C GLU A 7 -29.03 -2.71 22.76
N ALA A 8 -27.83 -2.74 23.33
CA ALA A 8 -26.58 -2.74 22.58
C ALA A 8 -25.42 -3.37 23.37
N PRO A 9 -25.29 -4.71 23.39
CA PRO A 9 -24.16 -5.36 24.07
C PRO A 9 -22.79 -4.97 23.48
N GLU A 10 -22.74 -4.68 22.18
CA GLU A 10 -21.55 -4.21 21.44
C GLU A 10 -20.99 -2.88 21.97
N LEU A 11 -21.83 -2.05 22.60
CA LEU A 11 -21.44 -0.74 23.12
C LEU A 11 -20.42 -0.86 24.26
N GLN A 12 -20.57 -1.89 25.09
CA GLN A 12 -19.74 -2.04 26.27
C GLN A 12 -18.30 -2.44 25.89
N GLU A 13 -18.16 -3.42 24.98
CA GLU A 13 -16.86 -3.78 24.40
C GLU A 13 -16.18 -2.55 23.76
N LEU A 14 -16.93 -1.75 23.01
CA LEU A 14 -16.38 -0.57 22.35
C LEU A 14 -15.96 0.54 23.34
N MET A 15 -16.65 0.66 24.49
CA MET A 15 -16.29 1.61 25.54
C MET A 15 -15.02 1.20 26.28
N ASP A 16 -14.85 -0.10 26.51
CA ASP A 16 -13.66 -0.62 27.16
C ASP A 16 -12.45 -0.50 26.21
N ASP A 17 -12.60 -0.88 24.93
CA ASP A 17 -11.64 -0.63 23.85
C ASP A 17 -11.23 0.85 23.77
N PHE A 18 -12.19 1.77 23.86
CA PHE A 18 -11.94 3.21 23.80
C PHE A 18 -11.03 3.66 24.95
N LYS A 19 -11.29 3.20 26.18
CA LYS A 19 -10.48 3.55 27.35
C LYS A 19 -9.07 2.99 27.23
N GLU A 20 -8.94 1.71 26.86
CA GLU A 20 -7.64 1.05 26.70
C GLU A 20 -6.79 1.73 25.64
N LYS A 21 -7.36 1.99 24.46
CA LYS A 21 -6.63 2.65 23.37
C LYS A 21 -6.31 4.11 23.68
N LEU A 22 -7.17 4.81 24.42
CA LEU A 22 -6.88 6.17 24.86
C LEU A 22 -5.74 6.21 25.89
N GLN A 23 -5.71 5.26 26.84
CA GLN A 23 -4.60 5.10 27.78
C GLN A 23 -3.29 4.79 27.04
N GLU A 24 -3.30 3.85 26.08
CA GLU A 24 -2.14 3.51 25.26
C GLU A 24 -1.60 4.74 24.48
N VAL A 25 -2.50 5.57 23.94
CA VAL A 25 -2.15 6.81 23.23
C VAL A 25 -1.49 7.83 24.16
N ILE A 26 -2.02 8.01 25.37
CA ILE A 26 -1.52 8.99 26.33
C ILE A 26 -0.19 8.54 26.94
N ASP A 27 -0.10 7.29 27.36
CA ASP A 27 1.03 6.79 28.16
C ASP A 27 2.24 6.44 27.28
N ARG A 28 2.01 5.84 26.09
CA ARG A 28 3.09 5.35 25.22
C ARG A 28 3.32 6.24 24.01
N LEU A 29 2.29 6.48 23.21
CA LEU A 29 2.45 7.13 21.91
C LEU A 29 2.71 8.64 22.00
N HIS A 30 2.13 9.31 23.00
CA HIS A 30 2.32 10.75 23.18
C HIS A 30 3.76 11.13 23.56
N PRO A 31 4.45 10.45 24.51
CA PRO A 31 5.88 10.65 24.73
C PRO A 31 6.73 10.34 23.50
N LEU A 32 6.47 9.23 22.80
CA LEU A 32 7.22 8.86 21.59
C LEU A 32 7.09 9.94 20.51
N LEU A 33 5.89 10.49 20.31
CA LEU A 33 5.68 11.57 19.35
C LEU A 33 6.44 12.85 19.73
N LYS A 34 6.55 13.16 21.03
CA LYS A 34 7.41 14.26 21.50
C LYS A 34 8.88 13.99 21.19
N MET A 35 9.36 12.76 21.36
CA MET A 35 10.74 12.36 21.04
C MET A 35 11.05 12.38 19.53
N VAL A 36 10.07 12.05 18.69
CA VAL A 36 10.17 12.22 17.23
C VAL A 36 10.26 13.70 16.87
N ARG A 37 9.42 14.54 17.48
CA ARG A 37 9.42 16.01 17.24
C ARG A 37 10.68 16.70 17.76
N SER A 38 11.24 16.23 18.87
CA SER A 38 12.51 16.75 19.41
C SER A 38 13.74 16.25 18.64
N GLY A 39 13.57 15.31 17.70
CA GLY A 39 14.64 14.81 16.84
C GLY A 39 15.56 13.78 17.49
N ILE A 40 15.19 13.23 18.66
CA ILE A 40 15.90 12.11 19.30
C ILE A 40 15.79 10.86 18.43
N ILE A 41 14.60 10.64 17.85
CA ILE A 41 14.37 9.58 16.88
C ILE A 41 14.58 10.17 15.48
N PRO A 42 15.53 9.66 14.68
CA PRO A 42 15.79 10.19 13.36
C PRO A 42 14.59 9.98 12.43
N PRO A 43 14.35 10.90 11.47
CA PRO A 43 13.30 10.71 10.47
C PRO A 43 13.61 9.47 9.63
N GLY A 44 12.77 8.46 9.78
CA GLY A 44 12.95 7.16 9.17
C GLY A 44 11.70 6.30 9.33
N LYS A 45 11.82 5.01 9.01
CA LYS A 45 10.70 4.06 9.05
C LYS A 45 10.05 3.98 10.45
N GLY A 46 10.84 4.09 11.51
CA GLY A 46 10.35 4.09 12.90
C GLY A 46 9.55 5.35 13.27
N ALA A 47 10.03 6.54 12.89
CA ALA A 47 9.29 7.78 13.11
C ALA A 47 7.94 7.77 12.37
N THR A 48 7.94 7.34 11.10
CA THR A 48 6.69 7.19 10.33
C THR A 48 5.77 6.14 10.94
N TYR A 49 6.31 5.06 11.50
CA TYR A 49 5.53 4.05 12.20
C TYR A 49 4.80 4.63 13.40
N VAL A 50 5.53 5.31 14.30
CA VAL A 50 4.95 5.95 15.49
C VAL A 50 3.87 6.97 15.11
N GLU A 51 4.13 7.79 14.08
CA GLU A 51 3.15 8.77 13.58
C GLU A 51 1.89 8.08 13.02
N THR A 52 2.05 7.05 12.20
CA THR A 52 0.93 6.31 11.61
C THR A 52 0.13 5.56 12.67
N LYS A 53 0.78 4.93 13.66
CA LYS A 53 0.14 4.25 14.78
C LYS A 53 -0.64 5.24 15.66
N PHE A 54 -0.05 6.39 15.97
CA PHE A 54 -0.75 7.47 16.70
C PHE A 54 -1.97 7.98 15.93
N GLN A 55 -1.83 8.25 14.62
CA GLN A 55 -2.95 8.67 13.79
C GLN A 55 -4.04 7.59 13.70
N LEU A 56 -3.68 6.31 13.59
CA LEU A 56 -4.62 5.21 13.51
C LEU A 56 -5.47 5.10 14.77
N TYR A 57 -4.84 5.09 15.95
CA TYR A 57 -5.53 5.00 17.23
C TYR A 57 -6.38 6.23 17.51
N LEU A 58 -5.86 7.44 17.23
CA LEU A 58 -6.65 8.66 17.41
C LEU A 58 -7.90 8.65 16.51
N ASN A 59 -7.75 8.23 15.25
CA ASN A 59 -8.89 8.09 14.34
C ASN A 59 -9.86 7.01 14.82
N TYR A 60 -9.40 5.88 15.34
CA TYR A 60 -10.26 4.85 15.93
C TYR A 60 -11.08 5.43 17.10
N CYS A 61 -10.43 6.11 18.04
CA CYS A 61 -11.09 6.78 19.17
C CYS A 61 -12.11 7.83 18.73
N VAL A 62 -11.79 8.64 17.71
CA VAL A 62 -12.75 9.62 17.16
C VAL A 62 -13.98 8.93 16.57
N ASN A 63 -13.80 7.85 15.81
CA ASN A 63 -14.93 7.11 15.24
C ASN A 63 -15.78 6.42 16.31
N ILE A 64 -15.17 5.92 17.39
CA ILE A 64 -15.91 5.41 18.55
C ILE A 64 -16.71 6.55 19.20
N SER A 65 -16.08 7.69 19.47
CA SER A 65 -16.77 8.84 20.08
C SER A 65 -17.97 9.30 19.25
N PHE A 66 -17.83 9.29 17.93
CA PHE A 66 -18.91 9.60 17.01
C PHE A 66 -20.03 8.55 17.05
N TYR A 67 -19.70 7.26 17.13
CA TYR A 67 -20.67 6.19 17.34
C TYR A 67 -21.44 6.36 18.66
N LEU A 68 -20.76 6.74 19.75
CA LEU A 68 -21.38 7.03 21.04
C LEU A 68 -22.37 8.19 20.93
N VAL A 69 -21.99 9.28 20.24
CA VAL A 69 -22.88 10.43 20.01
C VAL A 69 -24.12 10.01 19.21
N LEU A 70 -23.96 9.19 18.17
CA LEU A 70 -25.10 8.69 17.37
C LEU A 70 -26.07 7.84 18.21
N LYS A 71 -25.53 7.04 19.12
CA LYS A 71 -26.33 6.24 20.05
C LYS A 71 -27.03 7.10 21.10
N ALA A 72 -26.36 8.11 21.65
CA ALA A 72 -26.97 9.05 22.60
C ALA A 72 -28.08 9.90 21.94
N GLY A 73 -27.90 10.27 20.67
CA GLY A 73 -28.88 11.04 19.89
C GLY A 73 -30.13 10.26 19.44
N HIS A 74 -30.31 9.01 19.89
CA HIS A 74 -31.46 8.14 19.55
C HIS A 74 -31.73 8.07 18.05
N THR A 75 -30.66 8.04 17.23
CA THR A 75 -30.85 7.88 15.79
C THR A 75 -31.39 6.47 15.50
N PRO A 76 -32.49 6.34 14.73
CA PRO A 76 -33.26 5.10 14.68
C PRO A 76 -32.51 3.91 14.06
N ASN A 77 -31.51 4.17 13.21
CA ASN A 77 -30.80 3.12 12.45
C ASN A 77 -29.27 3.25 12.50
N VAL A 78 -28.68 3.24 13.70
CA VAL A 78 -27.21 3.25 13.87
C VAL A 78 -26.53 2.12 13.09
N ARG A 79 -27.18 0.94 12.98
CA ARG A 79 -26.67 -0.23 12.23
C ARG A 79 -26.40 0.04 10.74
N SER A 80 -27.10 1.00 10.15
CA SER A 80 -26.95 1.36 8.73
C SER A 80 -25.92 2.46 8.49
N HIS A 81 -25.35 3.03 9.56
CA HIS A 81 -24.42 4.16 9.43
C HIS A 81 -23.02 3.67 9.02
N PRO A 82 -22.33 4.37 8.09
CA PRO A 82 -21.00 3.97 7.60
C PRO A 82 -19.91 3.91 8.68
N VAL A 83 -20.15 4.47 9.87
CA VAL A 83 -19.21 4.45 10.98
C VAL A 83 -18.93 3.04 11.48
N ILE A 84 -19.91 2.14 11.42
CA ILE A 84 -19.67 0.73 11.77
C ILE A 84 -18.66 0.11 10.80
N ASN A 85 -18.82 0.35 9.50
CA ASN A 85 -17.86 -0.10 8.49
C ASN A 85 -16.47 0.51 8.71
N ARG A 86 -16.39 1.77 9.17
CA ARG A 86 -15.12 2.41 9.52
C ARG A 86 -14.48 1.80 10.76
N LEU A 87 -15.24 1.54 11.82
CA LEU A 87 -14.75 0.89 13.04
C LEU A 87 -14.17 -0.50 12.73
N VAL A 88 -14.86 -1.30 11.90
CA VAL A 88 -14.35 -2.60 11.45
C VAL A 88 -13.07 -2.44 10.62
N GLN A 89 -13.01 -1.45 9.72
CA GLN A 89 -11.77 -1.16 8.97
C GLN A 89 -10.61 -0.83 9.89
N TYR A 90 -10.82 0.03 10.89
CA TYR A 90 -9.78 0.38 11.86
C TYR A 90 -9.37 -0.83 12.71
N ARG A 91 -10.31 -1.66 13.17
CA ARG A 91 -10.00 -2.90 13.90
C ARG A 91 -9.12 -3.84 13.07
N ASN A 92 -9.43 -4.01 11.79
CA ASN A 92 -8.60 -4.83 10.89
C ASN A 92 -7.18 -4.26 10.72
N LEU A 93 -7.06 -2.94 10.55
CA LEU A 93 -5.75 -2.29 10.45
C LEU A 93 -4.94 -2.42 11.75
N ILE A 94 -5.59 -2.41 12.92
CA ILE A 94 -4.93 -2.63 14.22
C ILE A 94 -4.39 -4.07 14.28
N ASN A 95 -5.19 -5.06 13.87
CA ASN A 95 -4.75 -6.47 13.85
C ASN A 95 -3.59 -6.70 12.86
N GLU A 96 -3.56 -5.96 11.74
CA GLU A 96 -2.44 -6.02 10.79
C GLU A 96 -1.15 -5.40 11.35
N LEU A 97 -1.25 -4.46 12.29
CA LEU A 97 -0.09 -3.85 12.95
C LEU A 97 0.44 -4.65 14.14
N GLU A 98 -0.37 -5.51 14.75
CA GLU A 98 0.00 -6.35 15.90
C GLU A 98 1.33 -7.11 15.74
N PRO A 99 1.64 -7.79 14.62
CA PRO A 99 2.94 -8.47 14.47
C PRO A 99 4.13 -7.50 14.41
N LEU A 100 3.92 -6.28 13.92
CA LEU A 100 4.97 -5.25 13.90
C LEU A 100 5.17 -4.65 15.29
N ASP A 101 4.07 -4.47 16.04
CA ASP A 101 4.13 -4.04 17.42
C ASP A 101 4.94 -5.01 18.29
N GLN A 102 4.71 -6.32 18.14
CA GLN A 102 5.47 -7.34 18.88
C GLN A 102 6.99 -7.27 18.60
N GLN A 103 7.38 -6.93 17.38
CA GLN A 103 8.79 -6.79 17.01
C GLN A 103 9.43 -5.51 17.55
N LEU A 104 8.65 -4.43 17.64
CA LEU A 104 9.14 -3.10 18.04
C LEU A 104 8.97 -2.83 19.55
N GLU A 105 8.16 -3.60 20.27
CA GLU A 105 7.95 -3.51 21.72
C GLU A 105 9.25 -3.48 22.55
N PRO A 106 10.30 -4.30 22.28
CA PRO A 106 11.55 -4.21 23.04
C PRO A 106 12.29 -2.88 22.83
N GLU A 107 12.21 -2.30 21.63
CA GLU A 107 12.83 -1.01 21.33
C GLU A 107 12.03 0.14 21.94
N VAL A 108 10.70 0.08 21.85
CA VAL A 108 9.79 1.06 22.44
C VAL A 108 9.89 1.07 23.96
N SER A 109 9.95 -0.10 24.61
CA SER A 109 10.11 -0.20 26.06
C SER A 109 11.44 0.35 26.53
N PHE A 110 12.54 0.11 25.80
CA PHE A 110 13.84 0.72 26.09
C PHE A 110 13.80 2.25 26.02
N LEU A 111 13.10 2.81 25.03
CA LEU A 111 12.97 4.27 24.86
C LEU A 111 12.04 4.92 25.89
N LEU A 112 11.06 4.19 26.42
CA LEU A 112 10.11 4.68 27.43
C LEU A 112 10.61 4.49 28.86
N GLN A 113 11.67 3.69 29.09
CA GLN A 113 12.32 3.64 30.40
C GLN A 113 12.82 5.04 30.74
N PRO A 114 12.55 5.54 31.96
CA PRO A 114 13.07 6.83 32.39
C PRO A 114 14.58 6.75 32.37
N SER A 115 15.22 7.35 31.35
CA SER A 115 16.59 7.78 31.49
C SER A 115 16.53 8.95 32.45
N GLU A 116 16.78 8.69 33.72
CA GLU A 116 17.06 9.73 34.71
C GLU A 116 18.39 10.41 34.36
N GLU A 117 18.44 11.08 33.21
CA GLU A 117 19.40 12.15 32.96
C GLU A 117 18.62 13.30 32.35
N GLY A 118 18.50 14.34 33.18
CA GLY A 118 17.58 15.44 33.01
C GLY A 118 17.82 16.31 31.78
N ALA A 119 16.86 17.21 31.60
CA ALA A 119 16.87 18.27 30.62
C ALA A 119 18.23 19.00 30.55
N GLY A 120 18.72 19.17 29.32
CA GLY A 120 19.63 20.25 28.96
C GLY A 120 21.07 19.82 28.73
N GLU A 121 21.38 19.44 27.49
CA GLU A 121 22.39 20.17 26.70
C GLU A 121 22.35 19.68 25.26
N ALA A 122 21.99 20.60 24.35
CA ALA A 122 22.39 20.47 22.97
C ALA A 122 23.91 20.57 22.91
N ARG A 123 24.59 19.51 22.44
CA ARG A 123 25.87 19.67 21.76
C ARG A 123 25.95 18.87 20.46
N PRO A 124 26.60 19.44 19.43
CA PRO A 124 26.51 18.99 18.05
C PRO A 124 27.64 18.02 17.67
N GLY A 125 27.37 17.18 16.68
CA GLY A 125 28.30 16.59 15.71
C GLY A 125 29.64 16.00 16.19
N GLY A 126 29.85 14.70 15.97
CA GLY A 126 31.22 14.16 15.99
C GLY A 126 31.33 12.64 16.05
N VAL A 127 31.26 12.01 14.87
CA VAL A 127 31.99 10.81 14.43
C VAL A 127 32.74 10.03 15.54
N GLY A 128 32.27 8.84 15.94
CA GLY A 128 33.07 8.02 16.84
C GLY A 128 32.44 6.82 17.56
N ALA A 129 31.52 6.06 16.97
CA ALA A 129 31.04 4.81 17.62
C ALA A 129 31.00 3.59 16.68
N GLN A 130 31.67 3.68 15.54
CA GLN A 130 31.80 2.59 14.56
C GLN A 130 33.16 1.89 14.72
N LYS A 131 33.49 1.40 15.94
CA LYS A 131 34.70 0.57 16.12
C LYS A 131 34.70 -0.44 17.28
N ALA A 132 33.64 -0.55 18.09
CA ALA A 132 33.63 -1.43 19.27
C ALA A 132 32.79 -2.71 19.15
N ARG A 133 32.28 -3.07 17.96
CA ARG A 133 31.51 -4.32 17.75
C ARG A 133 32.09 -5.23 16.66
N ARG A 134 33.35 -5.00 16.27
CA ARG A 134 34.02 -5.71 15.15
C ARG A 134 35.09 -6.72 15.61
N LYS A 135 35.02 -7.25 16.84
CA LYS A 135 36.05 -8.19 17.36
C LYS A 135 35.55 -9.41 18.13
N GLN A 136 34.27 -9.76 18.02
CA GLN A 136 33.75 -11.05 18.50
C GLN A 136 32.73 -11.58 17.50
N MET A 137 33.22 -12.15 16.39
CA MET A 137 32.58 -13.12 15.49
C MET A 137 33.43 -13.19 14.21
N GLU A 138 34.66 -13.68 14.34
CA GLU A 138 35.52 -14.02 13.20
C GLU A 138 36.11 -15.41 13.45
N LYS A 139 35.29 -16.43 13.23
CA LYS A 139 35.68 -17.79 12.86
C LYS A 139 34.41 -18.53 12.45
N GLN A 140 34.04 -18.36 11.18
CA GLN A 140 33.37 -19.34 10.29
C GLN A 140 32.92 -18.62 9.01
N LYS A 141 33.67 -18.85 7.92
CA LYS A 141 33.22 -18.76 6.51
C LYS A 141 32.92 -20.21 6.06
N PRO A 142 32.10 -20.49 5.02
CA PRO A 142 31.99 -19.81 3.71
C PRO A 142 30.52 -19.52 3.31
N ALA A 143 30.08 -18.98 2.17
CA ALA A 143 30.60 -18.20 1.04
C ALA A 143 29.35 -17.56 0.35
N ASP A 144 29.54 -16.37 -0.22
CA ASP A 144 28.81 -15.69 -1.31
C ASP A 144 27.28 -15.79 -1.47
N THR A 145 26.58 -14.65 -1.37
CA THR A 145 25.90 -13.99 -2.52
C THR A 145 25.02 -12.81 -2.04
N GLN A 146 25.42 -11.60 -2.44
CA GLN A 146 24.61 -10.37 -2.54
C GLN A 146 23.58 -10.58 -3.68
N THR A 147 22.33 -10.14 -3.72
CA THR A 147 21.63 -9.00 -3.11
C THR A 147 20.18 -9.01 -3.63
N ASN A 148 19.31 -8.26 -2.94
CA ASN A 148 18.13 -7.54 -3.43
C ASN A 148 16.80 -8.29 -3.56
N THR A 149 16.03 -8.05 -2.51
CA THR A 149 14.56 -8.01 -2.41
C THR A 149 13.96 -6.95 -3.35
N ASP A 150 12.98 -7.34 -4.15
CA ASP A 150 11.92 -6.47 -4.68
C ASP A 150 10.57 -7.10 -4.30
N GLY A 151 9.65 -6.26 -3.83
CA GLY A 151 8.47 -6.65 -3.06
C GLY A 151 7.42 -7.50 -3.78
N VAL A 152 6.74 -8.32 -2.98
CA VAL A 152 5.50 -9.01 -3.34
C VAL A 152 4.43 -8.62 -2.32
N ALA A 153 3.42 -7.90 -2.78
CA ALA A 153 2.03 -8.01 -2.31
C ALA A 153 1.11 -7.26 -3.29
N GLN A 154 0.67 -7.95 -4.35
CA GLN A 154 -0.61 -7.68 -5.00
C GLN A 154 -1.46 -8.93 -4.85
N GLU A 155 -2.41 -8.89 -3.92
CA GLU A 155 -3.51 -9.83 -3.89
C GLU A 155 -4.83 -9.05 -3.98
N LYS A 156 -5.58 -9.30 -5.06
CA LYS A 156 -7.04 -9.22 -5.21
C LYS A 156 -7.36 -9.27 -6.71
N THR A 157 -7.74 -10.45 -7.21
CA THR A 157 -8.92 -10.70 -8.07
C THR A 157 -8.78 -12.07 -8.76
N SER A 158 -9.34 -13.13 -8.18
CA SER A 158 -9.54 -14.40 -8.91
C SER A 158 -10.66 -15.24 -8.29
N LYS A 159 -11.92 -14.96 -8.64
CA LYS A 159 -13.06 -15.84 -8.36
C LYS A 159 -13.96 -16.11 -9.58
N THR A 160 -13.45 -16.02 -10.82
CA THR A 160 -14.33 -16.18 -12.02
C THR A 160 -13.72 -16.99 -13.16
N GLN A 161 -12.67 -17.79 -12.95
CA GLN A 161 -12.01 -18.52 -14.06
C GLN A 161 -11.78 -20.03 -13.83
N GLN A 162 -12.49 -20.66 -12.89
CA GLN A 162 -12.30 -22.09 -12.59
C GLN A 162 -13.33 -23.04 -13.21
N THR A 163 -14.37 -22.55 -13.90
CA THR A 163 -15.46 -23.42 -14.40
C THR A 163 -15.32 -23.88 -15.86
N LEU A 164 -14.25 -23.51 -16.58
CA LEU A 164 -14.09 -23.83 -18.00
C LEU A 164 -12.92 -24.78 -18.33
N LYS A 165 -12.16 -25.23 -17.33
CA LYS A 165 -10.99 -26.13 -17.53
C LYS A 165 -11.26 -27.62 -17.30
N SER A 166 -12.35 -27.98 -16.63
CA SER A 166 -12.68 -29.39 -16.32
C SER A 166 -13.35 -30.16 -17.47
N ALA A 167 -13.80 -29.47 -18.53
CA ALA A 167 -14.44 -30.09 -19.69
C ALA A 167 -13.46 -30.55 -20.78
N LYS A 168 -12.16 -30.23 -20.66
CA LYS A 168 -11.13 -30.54 -21.67
C LYS A 168 -10.26 -31.75 -21.36
N LEU A 169 -10.41 -32.35 -20.18
CA LEU A 169 -9.58 -33.46 -19.69
C LEU A 169 -10.25 -34.84 -19.80
N LYS A 170 -11.35 -34.98 -20.54
CA LYS A 170 -12.11 -36.23 -20.66
C LYS A 170 -12.24 -36.75 -22.11
N LYS A 171 -11.36 -36.35 -23.02
CA LYS A 171 -11.46 -36.68 -24.45
C LYS A 171 -10.17 -37.20 -25.09
N GLU A 172 -9.19 -37.60 -24.27
CA GLU A 172 -7.90 -38.16 -24.74
C GLU A 172 -7.57 -39.48 -24.02
N GLU A 173 -8.59 -40.25 -23.63
CA GLU A 173 -8.46 -41.65 -23.25
C GLU A 173 -9.29 -42.45 -24.25
N ASP A 174 -8.71 -42.80 -25.40
CA ASP A 174 -9.09 -43.94 -26.26
C ASP A 174 -8.35 -43.87 -27.61
N THR A 175 -7.13 -44.41 -27.65
CA THR A 175 -6.63 -45.22 -28.78
C THR A 175 -5.45 -46.07 -28.30
N VAL A 176 -5.54 -47.37 -28.58
CA VAL A 176 -4.78 -48.47 -28.00
C VAL A 176 -3.44 -48.70 -28.71
N ALA A 177 -2.47 -49.15 -27.90
CA ALA A 177 -1.19 -49.81 -28.13
C ALA A 177 -0.74 -50.22 -29.55
N GLU A 178 0.55 -49.96 -29.84
CA GLU A 178 1.50 -50.98 -30.33
C GLU A 178 2.89 -50.75 -29.71
N ASP A 179 3.65 -51.83 -29.67
CA ASP A 179 4.68 -52.16 -28.69
C ASP A 179 6.09 -52.18 -29.34
N ASN A 180 7.09 -51.81 -28.53
CA ASN A 180 8.49 -52.30 -28.56
C ASN A 180 9.57 -51.69 -29.51
N PRO A 181 10.89 -51.85 -29.20
CA PRO A 181 11.77 -50.74 -28.83
C PRO A 181 13.06 -50.64 -29.68
N THR A 182 13.79 -49.52 -29.61
CA THR A 182 15.22 -49.53 -29.99
C THR A 182 15.96 -48.46 -29.21
N GLY A 183 16.71 -48.89 -28.20
CA GLY A 183 17.90 -48.16 -27.80
C GLY A 183 18.95 -48.41 -28.88
N ASP A 184 19.54 -47.34 -29.39
CA ASP A 184 20.82 -47.45 -30.07
C ASP A 184 21.70 -46.30 -29.59
N GLN A 185 22.73 -46.69 -28.87
CA GLN A 185 23.86 -45.85 -28.53
C GLN A 185 24.66 -45.67 -29.82
N MET A 186 24.95 -44.43 -30.20
CA MET A 186 26.16 -44.13 -30.96
C MET A 186 26.79 -42.90 -30.33
N GLU A 187 27.83 -43.17 -29.54
CA GLU A 187 28.96 -42.27 -29.40
C GLU A 187 29.79 -42.27 -30.71
N GLU A 188 30.73 -41.34 -30.77
CA GLU A 188 31.73 -41.07 -31.81
C GLU A 188 31.25 -40.23 -33.00
N GLU A 189 31.98 -39.24 -33.49
CA GLU A 189 33.12 -38.44 -33.01
C GLU A 189 33.17 -37.26 -34.00
N GLU A 190 33.79 -36.17 -33.54
CA GLU A 190 34.20 -34.96 -34.26
C GLU A 190 33.97 -34.86 -35.78
N GLU A 191 33.03 -33.99 -36.17
CA GLU A 191 33.25 -33.08 -37.30
C GLU A 191 33.19 -31.65 -36.76
N ASP A 192 34.17 -30.83 -37.17
CA ASP A 192 34.35 -29.41 -36.89
C ASP A 192 33.22 -28.56 -37.54
N GLY A 193 32.00 -28.82 -37.09
CA GLY A 193 30.76 -28.23 -37.55
C GLY A 193 29.95 -27.77 -36.35
N LYS A 194 29.65 -26.46 -36.30
CA LYS A 194 28.89 -25.84 -35.21
C LYS A 194 27.63 -26.64 -34.92
N ARG A 195 27.46 -27.09 -33.66
CA ARG A 195 26.25 -27.78 -33.17
C ARG A 195 25.00 -27.01 -33.63
N ALA A 196 24.00 -27.74 -34.14
CA ALA A 196 22.72 -27.14 -34.49
C ALA A 196 22.08 -26.49 -33.25
N ILE A 197 21.48 -25.31 -33.43
CA ILE A 197 20.81 -24.59 -32.35
C ILE A 197 19.62 -25.42 -31.85
N THR A 198 19.58 -25.68 -30.55
CA THR A 198 18.42 -26.32 -29.93
C THR A 198 17.21 -25.39 -29.99
N TYR A 199 16.02 -25.98 -29.99
CA TYR A 199 14.76 -25.23 -30.04
C TYR A 199 14.62 -24.22 -28.89
N GLU A 200 15.14 -24.58 -27.71
CA GLU A 200 15.18 -23.70 -26.53
C GLU A 200 16.07 -22.46 -26.76
N ILE A 201 17.26 -22.66 -27.36
CA ILE A 201 18.18 -21.57 -27.70
C ILE A 201 17.56 -20.66 -28.78
N SER A 202 16.82 -21.21 -29.75
CA SER A 202 16.14 -20.41 -30.78
C SER A 202 15.04 -19.47 -30.23
N LYS A 203 14.40 -19.87 -29.13
CA LYS A 203 13.30 -19.11 -28.50
C LYS A 203 13.79 -18.06 -27.52
N ASN A 204 15.01 -18.19 -27.03
CA ASN A 204 15.63 -17.25 -26.12
C ASN A 204 15.92 -15.94 -26.86
N LYS A 205 14.98 -14.99 -26.81
CA LYS A 205 15.13 -13.64 -27.40
C LYS A 205 16.10 -12.74 -26.63
N GLY A 206 16.86 -13.28 -25.67
CA GLY A 206 17.80 -12.56 -24.82
C GLY A 206 17.14 -11.55 -23.86
N LEU A 207 17.98 -10.70 -23.25
CA LEU A 207 17.57 -9.57 -22.40
C LEU A 207 16.89 -8.48 -23.25
N THR A 208 15.65 -8.72 -23.67
CA THR A 208 14.84 -7.69 -24.34
C THR A 208 14.21 -6.76 -23.31
N PRO A 209 14.31 -5.42 -23.47
CA PRO A 209 13.64 -4.49 -22.58
C PRO A 209 12.13 -4.74 -22.56
N LYS A 210 11.57 -4.89 -21.35
CA LYS A 210 10.12 -5.10 -21.16
C LYS A 210 9.35 -3.85 -21.58
N ARG A 211 8.76 -3.85 -22.77
CA ARG A 211 7.88 -2.79 -23.28
C ARG A 211 6.41 -3.05 -22.94
N LYS A 212 5.68 -1.98 -22.58
CA LYS A 212 4.23 -2.03 -22.35
C LYS A 212 3.51 -2.46 -23.64
N LYS A 213 2.40 -3.20 -23.51
CA LYS A 213 1.64 -3.75 -24.66
C LYS A 213 1.24 -2.68 -25.69
N GLU A 214 1.01 -1.45 -25.22
CA GLU A 214 0.62 -0.30 -26.05
C GLU A 214 1.74 0.26 -26.93
N GLU A 215 3.00 0.06 -26.53
CA GLU A 215 4.18 0.53 -27.26
C GLU A 215 4.66 -0.46 -28.30
N ARG A 216 4.21 -1.73 -28.22
CA ARG A 216 4.52 -2.78 -29.19
C ARG A 216 3.87 -2.51 -30.55
N ASN A 217 2.70 -1.87 -30.58
CA ASN A 217 2.00 -1.53 -31.81
C ASN A 217 2.16 -0.02 -32.12
N PRO A 218 2.84 0.36 -33.22
CA PRO A 218 3.11 1.75 -33.54
C PRO A 218 1.82 2.57 -33.70
N ARG A 219 0.76 1.98 -34.26
CA ARG A 219 -0.55 2.64 -34.45
C ARG A 219 -1.21 2.98 -33.12
N VAL A 220 -1.15 2.06 -32.15
CA VAL A 220 -1.74 2.27 -30.81
C VAL A 220 -0.96 3.35 -30.05
N LYS A 221 0.37 3.32 -30.13
CA LYS A 221 1.25 4.34 -29.55
C LYS A 221 0.95 5.73 -30.10
N LEU A 222 0.88 5.88 -31.43
CA LEU A 222 0.59 7.16 -32.09
C LEU A 222 -0.81 7.68 -31.77
N ARG A 223 -1.83 6.80 -31.74
CA ARG A 223 -3.20 7.18 -31.34
C ARG A 223 -3.24 7.73 -29.91
N LYS A 224 -2.53 7.11 -28.98
CA LYS A 224 -2.46 7.57 -27.58
C LYS A 224 -1.68 8.86 -27.44
N LYS A 225 -0.58 9.02 -28.18
CA LYS A 225 0.21 10.27 -28.23
C LYS A 225 -0.65 11.42 -28.73
N PHE A 226 -1.39 11.22 -29.82
CA PHE A 226 -2.32 12.22 -30.38
C PHE A 226 -3.42 12.59 -29.38
N ARG A 227 -4.08 11.60 -28.75
CA ARG A 227 -5.11 11.85 -27.73
C ARG A 227 -4.57 12.68 -26.56
N LYS A 228 -3.41 12.31 -26.01
CA LYS A 228 -2.76 13.06 -24.91
C LYS A 228 -2.42 14.48 -25.33
N ALA A 229 -1.88 14.68 -26.54
CA ALA A 229 -1.57 15.99 -27.07
C ALA A 229 -2.82 16.87 -27.25
N LYS A 230 -3.93 16.29 -27.72
CA LYS A 230 -5.22 16.99 -27.85
C LYS A 230 -5.77 17.45 -26.50
N ILE A 231 -5.70 16.61 -25.46
CA ILE A 231 -6.10 16.97 -24.09
C ILE A 231 -5.22 18.10 -23.56
N ARG A 232 -3.89 17.98 -23.70
CA ARG A 232 -2.94 19.02 -23.26
C ARG A 232 -3.19 20.36 -23.95
N ARG A 233 -3.45 20.35 -25.27
CA ARG A 233 -3.79 21.56 -26.03
C ARG A 233 -5.07 22.21 -25.49
N LYS A 234 -6.13 21.43 -25.25
CA LYS A 234 -7.40 21.94 -24.69
C LYS A 234 -7.26 22.48 -23.26
N GLY A 235 -6.32 21.97 -22.47
CA GLY A 235 -6.01 22.51 -21.15
C GLY A 235 -5.21 23.80 -21.19
N GLN A 236 -4.29 23.96 -22.16
CA GLN A 236 -3.45 25.16 -22.30
C GLN A 236 -4.17 26.31 -23.01
N VAL A 237 -4.93 26.00 -24.06
CA VAL A 237 -5.67 26.99 -24.86
C VAL A 237 -7.10 26.49 -25.01
N ARG A 238 -8.04 27.26 -24.47
CA ARG A 238 -9.47 26.97 -24.65
C ARG A 238 -9.85 27.33 -26.08
N GLU A 239 -10.47 26.40 -26.79
CA GLU A 239 -10.98 26.67 -28.14
C GLU A 239 -12.05 27.78 -28.07
N PRO A 240 -12.06 28.72 -29.03
CA PRO A 240 -13.08 29.76 -29.09
C PRO A 240 -14.45 29.09 -29.25
N ARG A 241 -15.42 29.55 -28.48
CA ARG A 241 -16.80 29.08 -28.56
C ARG A 241 -17.53 29.91 -29.60
N THR A 242 -18.11 29.26 -30.60
CA THR A 242 -19.03 29.91 -31.53
C THR A 242 -20.44 29.84 -30.95
N GLU A 243 -21.09 30.99 -30.84
CA GLU A 243 -22.49 31.07 -30.43
C GLU A 243 -23.36 30.67 -31.62
N LEU A 244 -23.91 29.46 -31.61
CA LEU A 244 -24.88 29.02 -32.63
C LEU A 244 -26.29 29.59 -32.37
N LYS A 245 -26.55 30.12 -31.17
CA LYS A 245 -27.84 30.68 -30.75
C LYS A 245 -27.64 32.01 -30.01
N ARG A 246 -28.64 32.89 -30.14
CA ARG A 246 -28.60 34.31 -29.70
C ARG A 246 -28.44 34.51 -28.18
N TYR A 247 -28.86 33.56 -27.35
CA TYR A 247 -28.55 33.48 -25.92
C TYR A 247 -29.04 32.11 -25.39
N ASP A 248 -28.14 31.29 -24.84
CA ASP A 248 -28.49 29.98 -24.22
C ASP A 248 -28.17 29.97 -22.71
N GLY A 249 -27.97 31.17 -22.13
CA GLY A 249 -27.51 31.35 -20.74
C GLY A 249 -26.00 31.17 -20.54
N GLU A 250 -25.55 31.31 -19.30
CA GLU A 250 -24.13 31.16 -18.95
C GLU A 250 -23.74 29.68 -18.83
N PHE A 251 -22.88 29.20 -19.73
CA PHE A 251 -22.43 27.80 -19.75
C PHE A 251 -21.69 27.32 -18.48
N SER A 252 -21.13 28.23 -17.67
CA SER A 252 -20.48 27.86 -16.39
C SER A 252 -21.37 28.09 -15.16
N GLY A 253 -22.61 28.54 -15.38
CA GLY A 253 -23.51 28.98 -14.31
C GLY A 253 -23.08 30.29 -13.66
N ILE A 254 -24.07 31.09 -13.28
CA ILE A 254 -23.86 32.32 -12.50
C ILE A 254 -23.56 31.91 -11.05
N LYS A 255 -22.38 32.30 -10.53
CA LYS A 255 -22.07 32.10 -9.11
C LYS A 255 -22.77 33.19 -8.28
N ALA A 256 -24.02 32.93 -7.89
CA ALA A 256 -24.91 33.89 -7.22
C ALA A 256 -24.31 34.58 -5.97
N GLY A 257 -23.38 33.93 -5.26
CA GLY A 257 -22.74 34.48 -4.07
C GLY A 257 -21.56 35.44 -4.31
N VAL A 258 -21.12 35.66 -5.56
CA VAL A 258 -19.95 36.49 -5.86
C VAL A 258 -20.38 37.79 -6.54
N LYS A 259 -20.34 38.90 -5.78
CA LYS A 259 -20.54 40.26 -6.32
C LYS A 259 -19.18 40.86 -6.69
N LYS A 260 -18.95 41.14 -7.98
CA LYS A 260 -17.79 41.90 -8.47
C LYS A 260 -18.31 43.20 -9.09
N SER A 261 -17.87 44.34 -8.58
CA SER A 261 -18.11 45.65 -9.22
C SER A 261 -16.82 46.17 -9.84
N THR A 262 -16.94 46.79 -11.02
CA THR A 262 -15.85 47.56 -11.63
C THR A 262 -16.07 49.03 -11.33
N ARG A 263 -15.08 49.68 -10.69
CA ARG A 263 -15.13 51.12 -10.42
C ARG A 263 -14.97 51.86 -11.75
N LEU A 264 -15.97 52.63 -12.14
CA LEU A 264 -15.85 53.55 -13.26
C LEU A 264 -15.01 54.74 -12.80
N ILE A 265 -13.88 54.96 -13.48
CA ILE A 265 -13.05 56.14 -13.28
C ILE A 265 -13.66 57.22 -14.17
N THR A 266 -14.33 58.18 -13.55
CA THR A 266 -14.81 59.42 -14.17
C THR A 266 -13.73 60.48 -14.10
#